data_AF-A0A9Q1BQ01-F1
#
_entry.id   AF-A0A9Q1BQ01-F1
#
_cell.length_a   1.000
_cell.length_b   1.000
_cell.length_c   1.000
_cell.angle_alpha   90.00
_cell.angle_beta   90.00
_cell.angle_gamma   90.00
#
_symmetry.space_group_name_H-M   'P 1'
#
loop_
_entity.id
_entity.type
_entity.pdbx_description
1 polymer ?
#
loop_
_entity_poly.entity_id
_entity_poly.type
_entity_poly.pdbx_seq_one_letter_code
_entity_poly.pdbx_strand_id
1 'polypeptide(L)' 'MLRDFVSSSCIIFQKFLDSNFVPADWRIANVTPIFKKGDQSLPCNYRPVSLTSVVCKAMESVIKDCLLLSFR' A
#
# COMPACT_ATOMS: atom_id res chain seq x y z
N MET A 1 15.66 9.09 16.77
CA MET A 1 14.25 8.66 16.81
C MET A 1 13.67 8.43 15.41
N LEU A 2 13.45 9.46 14.57
CA LEU A 2 12.89 9.27 13.22
C LEU A 2 13.81 8.47 12.28
N ARG A 3 15.13 8.70 12.33
CA ARG A 3 16.12 7.93 11.55
C ARG A 3 16.15 6.44 11.93
N ASP A 4 16.07 6.14 13.23
CA ASP A 4 16.11 4.76 13.73
C ASP A 4 14.87 3.97 13.29
N PHE A 5 13.72 4.64 13.25
CA PHE A 5 12.47 4.08 12.75
C PHE A 5 12.51 3.78 11.24
N VAL A 6 13.07 4.70 10.45
CA VAL A 6 13.27 4.51 8.99
C VAL A 6 14.20 3.33 8.73
N SER A 7 15.33 3.25 9.44
CA SER A 7 16.29 2.14 9.29
C SER A 7 15.68 0.78 9.65
N SER A 8 14.87 0.74 10.72
CA SER A 8 14.19 -0.49 11.15
C SER A 8 13.17 -0.98 10.12
N SER A 9 12.41 -0.06 9.50
CA SER A 9 11.41 -0.38 8.49
C SER A 9 12.05 -0.94 7.21
N CYS A 10 13.18 -0.39 6.77
CA CYS A 10 13.92 -0.90 5.61
C CYS A 10 14.41 -2.34 5.82
N ILE A 11 14.91 -2.68 7.01
CA ILE A 11 15.35 -4.05 7.33
C ILE A 11 14.18 -5.02 7.22
N ILE A 12 13.00 -4.62 7.71
CA ILE A 12 11.79 -5.44 7.65
C ILE A 12 11.36 -5.65 6.18
N PHE A 13 11.35 -4.60 5.36
CA PHE A 13 10.98 -4.70 3.95
C PHE A 13 11.94 -5.59 3.15
N GLN A 14 13.24 -5.44 3.39
CA GLN A 14 14.24 -6.30 2.77
C GLN A 14 14.00 -7.77 3.12
N LYS A 15 13.73 -8.08 4.39
CA LYS A 15 13.40 -9.44 4.82
C LYS A 15 12.16 -10.00 4.12
N PHE A 16 11.13 -9.22 3.88
CA PHE A 16 9.95 -9.70 3.14
C PHE A 16 10.27 -10.01 1.68
N LEU A 17 11.10 -9.17 1.03
CA LEU A 17 11.56 -9.41 -0.33
C LEU A 17 12.41 -10.69 -0.39
N ASP A 18 13.35 -10.85 0.53
CA ASP A 18 14.25 -12.01 0.56
C ASP A 18 13.50 -13.32 0.86
N SER A 19 12.51 -13.27 1.74
CA SER A 19 11.73 -14.46 2.16
C SER A 19 10.52 -14.75 1.28
N ASN A 20 10.15 -13.85 0.36
CA ASN A 20 8.89 -13.88 -0.39
C ASN A 20 7.65 -14.06 0.50
N PHE A 21 7.73 -13.62 1.76
CA PHE A 21 6.68 -13.79 2.74
C PHE A 21 6.17 -12.43 3.19
N VAL A 22 4.84 -12.29 3.23
CA VAL A 22 4.15 -11.14 3.81
C VAL A 22 3.04 -11.69 4.72
N PRO A 23 2.90 -11.19 5.96
CA PRO A 23 1.84 -11.61 6.86
C PRO A 23 0.46 -11.53 6.20
N ALA A 24 -0.40 -12.52 6.47
CA ALA A 24 -1.73 -12.59 5.84
C ALA A 24 -2.55 -11.32 6.09
N ASP A 25 -2.53 -10.79 7.31
CA ASP A 25 -3.26 -9.58 7.69
C ASP A 25 -2.85 -8.35 6.86
N TRP A 26 -1.60 -8.29 6.42
CA TRP A 26 -1.08 -7.17 5.64
C TRP A 26 -1.44 -7.28 4.16
N ARG A 27 -1.86 -8.47 3.72
CA ARG A 27 -2.38 -8.75 2.37
C ARG A 27 -3.88 -8.49 2.26
N ILE A 28 -4.56 -8.27 3.38
CA ILE A 28 -5.98 -7.94 3.41
C ILE A 28 -6.14 -6.43 3.27
N ALA A 29 -7.07 -6.01 2.40
CA ALA A 29 -7.43 -4.62 2.23
C ALA A 29 -8.90 -4.41 2.59
N ASN A 30 -9.20 -3.29 3.24
CA ASN A 30 -10.58 -2.88 3.46
C ASN A 30 -11.08 -2.12 2.23
N VAL A 31 -12.13 -2.63 1.58
CA VAL A 31 -12.68 -2.00 0.37
C VAL A 31 -13.77 -1.01 0.76
N THR A 32 -13.51 0.27 0.53
CA THR A 32 -14.48 1.34 0.82
C THR A 32 -14.99 1.96 -0.47
N PRO A 33 -16.31 2.11 -0.65
CA PRO A 33 -16.87 2.82 -1.79
C PRO A 33 -16.66 4.32 -1.64
N ILE A 34 -16.09 4.98 -2.66
CA ILE A 34 -15.97 6.44 -2.75
C ILE A 34 -16.95 6.94 -3.80
N PHE A 35 -17.82 7.86 -3.41
CA PHE A 35 -18.77 8.47 -4.34
C PHE A 35 -18.04 9.23 -5.45
N LYS A 36 -18.46 9.01 -6.70
CA LYS A 36 -17.86 9.63 -7.88
C LYS A 36 -18.71 10.80 -8.39
N LYS A 37 -19.96 10.56 -8.79
CA LYS A 37 -20.92 11.57 -9.31
C LYS A 37 -22.30 10.96 -9.55
N GLY A 38 -23.34 11.78 -9.68
CA GLY A 38 -24.70 11.35 -10.02
C GLY A 38 -25.58 11.12 -8.79
N ASP A 39 -26.51 10.17 -8.88
CA ASP A 39 -27.38 9.79 -7.76
C ASP A 39 -26.62 8.92 -6.74
N GLN A 40 -26.60 9.33 -5.47
CA GLN A 40 -25.96 8.61 -4.37
C GLN A 40 -26.70 7.32 -3.99
N SER A 41 -27.95 7.14 -4.40
CA SER A 41 -28.70 5.90 -4.17
C SER A 41 -28.21 4.74 -5.06
N LEU A 42 -27.55 5.05 -6.17
CA LEU A 42 -27.14 4.07 -7.17
C LEU A 42 -25.70 3.57 -6.91
N PRO A 43 -25.48 2.26 -6.68
CA PRO A 43 -24.14 1.71 -6.43
C PRO A 43 -23.14 1.94 -7.57
N CYS A 44 -23.60 2.03 -8.81
CA CYS A 44 -22.76 2.28 -9.99
C CYS A 44 -22.06 3.65 -9.99
N ASN A 45 -22.52 4.57 -9.15
CA ASN A 45 -21.95 5.90 -8.99
C ASN A 45 -20.80 5.98 -7.97
N TYR A 46 -20.38 4.82 -7.43
CA TYR A 46 -19.25 4.71 -6.51
C TYR A 46 -18.08 4.00 -7.18
N ARG A 47 -16.87 4.32 -6.72
CA ARG A 47 -15.63 3.62 -7.06
C ARG A 47 -15.15 2.86 -5.82
N PRO A 48 -14.92 1.55 -5.88
CA PRO A 48 -14.29 0.84 -4.78
C PRO A 48 -12.82 1.28 -4.67
N VAL A 49 -12.36 1.57 -3.45
CA VAL A 49 -10.96 1.83 -3.16
C VAL A 49 -10.49 0.86 -2.08
N SER A 50 -9.39 0.17 -2.37
CA SER A 50 -8.73 -0.74 -1.42
C SER A 50 -7.84 0.05 -0.49
N LEU A 51 -8.18 0.05 0.80
CA LEU A 51 -7.33 0.58 1.86
C LEU A 51 -6.42 -0.54 2.34
N THR A 52 -5.17 -0.52 1.89
CA THR A 52 -4.12 -1.47 2.29
C THR A 52 -3.52 -1.09 3.65
N SER A 53 -2.77 -2.02 4.26
CA SER A 53 -2.06 -1.73 5.51
C SER A 53 -1.08 -0.57 5.33
N VAL A 54 -0.90 0.26 6.36
CA VAL A 54 0.03 1.41 6.32
C VAL A 54 1.45 0.96 5.97
N VAL A 55 1.84 -0.21 6.47
CA VAL A 55 3.16 -0.79 6.24
C VAL A 55 3.35 -1.18 4.78
N CYS A 56 2.37 -1.85 4.16
CA CYS A 56 2.41 -2.18 2.73
C CYS A 56 2.41 -0.92 1.87
N LYS A 57 1.58 0.08 2.19
CA LYS A 57 1.53 1.34 1.45
C LYS A 57 2.87 2.09 1.48
N ALA A 58 3.59 2.04 2.61
CA ALA A 58 4.93 2.62 2.70
C ALA A 58 5.94 1.86 1.82
N MET A 59 5.92 0.52 1.85
CA MET A 59 6.77 -0.32 1.01
C MET A 59 6.49 -0.11 -0.49
N GLU A 60 5.21 -0.04 -0.88
CA GLU A 60 4.78 0.27 -2.25
C GLU A 60 5.35 1.59 -2.76
N SER A 61 5.41 2.63 -1.91
CA SER A 61 6.00 3.92 -2.28
C SER A 61 7.48 3.79 -2.59
N VAL A 62 8.24 3.07 -1.75
CA VAL A 62 9.68 2.84 -1.96
C VAL A 62 9.92 2.06 -3.26
N ILE A 63 9.16 0.97 -3.47
CA ILE A 63 9.28 0.16 -4.69
C ILE A 63 8.93 0.98 -5.92
N LYS A 64 7.84 1.76 -5.88
CA LYS A 64 7.44 2.64 -6.97
C LYS A 64 8.55 3.62 -7.34
N ASP A 65 9.15 4.27 -6.35
CA ASP A 65 10.23 5.23 -6.59
C ASP A 65 11.47 4.54 -7.18
N CYS A 66 11.85 3.36 -6.67
CA CYS A 66 12.92 2.54 -7.24
C CYS A 66 12.65 2.15 -8.70
N LEU A 67 11.42 1.72 -9.01
CA LEU A 67 11.02 1.38 -10.38
C LEU A 67 11.11 2.59 -11.31
N LEU A 68 10.55 3.74 -10.90
CA LEU A 68 10.61 4.96 -11.71
C LEU A 68 12.04 5.45 -11.96
N LEU A 69 12.94 5.28 -10.99
CA LEU A 69 14.37 5.57 -11.17
C LEU A 69 15.05 4.60 -12.12
N SER A 70 14.64 3.32 -12.15
CA SER A 70 15.23 2.31 -13.05
C SER A 70 14.88 2.50 -14.53
N PHE A 71 13.82 3.27 -14.83
CA PHE A 71 13.42 3.63 -16.21
C PHE A 71 13.96 5.00 -16.65
N ARG A 72 14.86 5.58 -15.88
CA ARG A 72 15.54 6.85 -16.20
C ARG A 72 16.93 6.59 -16.74
#